data_AF-A0A497AUB3-F1
#
_entry.id   AF-A0A497AUB3-F1
#
_cell.length_a   1.000
_cell.length_b   1.000
_cell.length_c   1.000
_cell.angle_alpha   90.00
_cell.angle_beta   90.00
_cell.angle_gamma   90.00
#
_symmetry.space_group_name_H-M   'P 1'
#
loop_
_entity.id
_entity.type
_entity.pdbx_description
1 polymer ?
#
loop_
_entity_poly.entity_id
_entity_poly.type
_entity_poly.pdbx_seq_one_letter_code
_entity_poly.pdbx_strand_id
1 'polypeptide(L)'
;MDKETILWQNGFQVKFHGTHVYIWRPIYGEDATLSADWGIEDLEEWLDDNEIRQARANALERAIFSQIPFDIAYEEEVGEICYEKIKQEIDERVEAWDSTKTVHRVIKGFDVYLCTFVDEMDGYVTYYVEMEIPEELYDQMDANAIMDLFDEMLEEMDYPDLGIAEFI
;
A
#
# COMPACT_ATOMS: atom_id res chain seq x y z
N MET A 1 -30.32 -8.51 -10.90
CA MET A 1 -28.96 -8.72 -10.35
C MET A 1 -28.89 -7.88 -9.10
N ASP A 2 -28.34 -8.42 -8.03
CA ASP A 2 -28.30 -7.73 -6.73
C ASP A 2 -27.26 -6.60 -6.73
N LYS A 3 -27.45 -5.56 -5.91
CA LYS A 3 -26.63 -4.34 -5.92
C LYS A 3 -25.17 -4.64 -5.61
N GLU A 4 -24.94 -5.47 -4.59
CA GLU A 4 -23.64 -5.94 -4.13
C GLU A 4 -22.93 -6.76 -5.21
N THR A 5 -23.68 -7.54 -6.00
CA THR A 5 -23.10 -8.31 -7.11
C THR A 5 -22.59 -7.39 -8.22
N ILE A 6 -23.30 -6.31 -8.52
CA ILE A 6 -22.88 -5.33 -9.53
C ILE A 6 -21.61 -4.61 -9.04
N LEU A 7 -21.59 -4.15 -7.79
CA LEU A 7 -20.43 -3.50 -7.19
C LEU A 7 -19.21 -4.43 -7.19
N TRP A 8 -19.36 -5.69 -6.77
CA TRP A 8 -18.29 -6.68 -6.78
C TRP A 8 -17.71 -6.95 -8.17
N GLN A 9 -18.56 -7.06 -9.19
CA GLN A 9 -18.11 -7.24 -10.58
C GLN A 9 -17.30 -6.06 -11.12
N ASN A 10 -17.43 -4.89 -10.50
CA ASN A 10 -16.68 -3.68 -10.86
C ASN A 10 -15.53 -3.39 -9.87
N GLY A 11 -15.12 -4.36 -9.05
CA GLY A 11 -13.95 -4.25 -8.18
C GLY A 11 -14.19 -3.61 -6.82
N PHE A 12 -15.46 -3.38 -6.45
CA PHE A 12 -15.82 -2.84 -5.14
C PHE A 12 -16.17 -3.96 -4.16
N GLN A 13 -15.78 -3.80 -2.92
CA GLN A 13 -16.20 -4.66 -1.82
C GLN A 13 -17.12 -3.89 -0.89
N VAL A 14 -18.11 -4.58 -0.30
CA VAL A 14 -19.17 -3.96 0.51
C VAL A 14 -19.29 -4.67 1.85
N LYS A 15 -19.40 -3.89 2.93
CA LYS A 15 -19.54 -4.39 4.30
C LYS A 15 -20.52 -3.51 5.07
N PHE A 16 -21.46 -4.18 5.74
CA PHE A 16 -22.42 -3.54 6.61
C PHE A 16 -21.89 -3.56 8.04
N HIS A 17 -21.87 -2.41 8.70
CA HIS A 17 -21.50 -2.32 10.11
C HIS A 17 -22.32 -1.24 10.82
N GLY A 18 -23.16 -1.67 11.77
CA GLY A 18 -24.09 -0.78 12.45
C GLY A 18 -25.12 -0.20 11.47
N THR A 19 -25.21 1.12 11.40
CA THR A 19 -26.11 1.87 10.49
C THR A 19 -25.39 2.40 9.25
N HIS A 20 -24.19 1.90 8.97
CA HIS A 20 -23.34 2.36 7.87
C HIS A 20 -22.94 1.20 6.97
N VAL A 21 -22.73 1.54 5.71
CA VAL A 21 -22.25 0.67 4.64
C VAL A 21 -20.89 1.23 4.21
N TYR A 22 -19.89 0.37 4.28
CA TYR A 22 -18.52 0.65 3.88
C TYR A 22 -18.29 0.01 2.52
N ILE A 23 -17.85 0.81 1.57
CA ILE A 23 -17.60 0.39 0.19
C ILE A 23 -16.15 0.72 -0.13
N TRP A 24 -15.31 -0.27 -0.40
CA TRP A 24 -13.88 -0.04 -0.62
C TRP A 24 -13.37 -0.67 -1.90
N ARG A 25 -12.26 -0.12 -2.38
CA ARG A 25 -11.54 -0.57 -3.57
C ARG A 25 -10.03 -0.39 -3.36
N PRO A 26 -9.21 -1.41 -3.70
CA PRO A 26 -7.75 -1.25 -3.72
C PRO A 26 -7.31 -0.33 -4.87
N ILE A 27 -6.35 0.56 -4.60
CA ILE A 27 -5.81 1.55 -5.53
C ILE A 27 -4.40 1.19 -5.97
N TYR A 28 -3.56 0.74 -5.03
CA TYR A 28 -2.20 0.32 -5.29
C TYR A 28 -1.78 -0.81 -4.35
N GLY A 29 -0.86 -1.66 -4.78
CA GLY A 29 -0.27 -2.66 -3.91
C GLY A 29 1.15 -2.98 -4.34
N GLU A 30 2.00 -3.30 -3.37
CA GLU A 30 3.43 -3.53 -3.59
C GLU A 30 4.02 -4.51 -2.59
N ASP A 31 5.10 -5.18 -3.01
CA ASP A 31 5.88 -6.02 -2.12
C ASP A 31 6.68 -5.17 -1.13
N ALA A 32 6.58 -5.51 0.15
CA ALA A 32 7.36 -4.93 1.23
C ALA A 32 8.66 -5.68 1.54
N THR A 33 9.06 -6.56 0.63
CA THR A 33 10.23 -7.42 0.81
C THR A 33 11.12 -7.39 -0.42
N LEU A 34 12.40 -7.72 -0.23
CA LEU A 34 13.30 -7.95 -1.34
C LEU A 34 12.83 -9.17 -2.13
N SER A 35 12.89 -9.07 -3.46
CA SER A 35 12.56 -10.20 -4.32
C SER A 35 13.48 -11.39 -4.04
N ALA A 36 12.88 -12.57 -3.87
CA ALA A 36 13.62 -13.81 -3.64
C ALA A 36 14.51 -14.22 -4.83
N ASP A 37 14.28 -13.63 -6.01
CA ASP A 37 15.06 -13.89 -7.22
C ASP A 37 16.30 -12.99 -7.36
N TRP A 38 16.45 -11.97 -6.50
CA TRP A 38 17.58 -11.04 -6.57
C TRP A 38 18.86 -11.68 -6.04
N GLY A 39 19.90 -11.64 -6.86
CA GLY A 39 21.25 -11.97 -6.45
C GLY A 39 21.96 -10.77 -5.84
N ILE A 40 23.16 -11.01 -5.30
CA ILE A 40 23.99 -9.94 -4.72
C ILE A 40 24.35 -8.85 -5.74
N GLU A 41 24.49 -9.20 -7.02
CA GLU A 41 24.77 -8.23 -8.09
C GLU A 41 23.60 -7.25 -8.28
N ASP A 42 22.36 -7.76 -8.25
CA ASP A 42 21.14 -6.93 -8.36
C ASP A 42 21.02 -5.98 -7.15
N LEU A 43 21.34 -6.48 -5.95
CA LEU A 43 21.34 -5.69 -4.72
C LEU A 43 22.42 -4.60 -4.72
N GLU A 44 23.63 -4.91 -5.21
CA GLU A 44 24.70 -3.92 -5.32
C GLU A 44 24.36 -2.78 -6.28
N GLU A 45 23.58 -3.03 -7.34
CA GLU A 45 23.13 -1.97 -8.28
C GLU A 45 22.23 -0.92 -7.61
N TRP A 46 21.54 -1.28 -6.53
CA TRP A 46 20.69 -0.38 -5.73
C TRP A 46 21.46 0.41 -4.67
N LEU A 47 22.73 0.07 -4.44
CA LEU A 47 23.56 0.68 -3.43
C LEU A 47 24.58 1.64 -4.05
N ASP A 48 24.87 2.72 -3.35
CA ASP A 48 25.96 3.60 -3.71
C ASP A 48 27.33 3.05 -3.27
N ASP A 49 28.39 3.61 -3.83
CA ASP A 49 29.78 3.25 -3.53
C ASP A 49 30.13 3.26 -2.04
N ASN A 50 29.52 4.15 -1.25
CA ASN A 50 29.79 4.28 0.18
C ASN A 50 29.04 3.21 0.97
N GLU A 51 27.79 2.92 0.61
CA GLU A 51 26.99 1.83 1.18
C GLU A 51 27.70 0.48 0.95
N ILE A 52 28.18 0.23 -0.27
CA ILE A 52 28.97 -0.96 -0.62
C ILE A 52 30.26 -1.04 0.21
N ARG A 53 30.99 0.08 0.36
CA ARG A 53 32.21 0.11 1.20
C ARG A 53 31.90 -0.17 2.67
N GLN A 54 30.79 0.36 3.18
CA GLN A 54 30.35 0.13 4.55
C GLN A 54 29.97 -1.33 4.79
N ALA A 55 29.20 -1.93 3.87
CA ALA A 55 28.85 -3.35 3.92
C ALA A 55 30.10 -4.24 3.94
N ARG A 56 31.10 -3.94 3.10
CA ARG A 56 32.39 -4.66 3.11
C ARG A 56 33.14 -4.50 4.42
N ALA A 57 33.14 -3.31 5.01
CA ALA A 57 33.81 -3.06 6.28
C ALA A 57 33.15 -3.85 7.43
N ASN A 58 31.81 -3.81 7.52
CA ASN A 58 31.04 -4.56 8.51
C ASN A 58 31.22 -6.08 8.33
N ALA A 59 31.17 -6.57 7.10
CA ALA A 59 31.35 -7.99 6.79
C ALA A 59 32.76 -8.48 7.16
N LEU A 60 33.80 -7.67 6.94
CA LEU A 60 35.17 -7.99 7.39
C LEU A 60 35.25 -8.08 8.92
N GLU A 61 34.62 -7.16 9.64
CA GLU A 61 34.55 -7.19 11.09
C GLU A 61 33.85 -8.46 11.60
N ARG A 62 32.68 -8.77 11.05
CA ARG A 62 31.93 -10.00 11.37
C ARG A 62 32.70 -11.27 11.02
N ALA A 63 33.43 -11.28 9.91
CA ALA A 63 34.25 -12.44 9.54
C ALA A 63 35.39 -12.69 10.55
N ILE A 64 35.99 -11.62 11.07
CA ILE A 64 37.09 -11.71 12.05
C ILE A 64 36.57 -12.13 13.43
N PHE A 65 35.46 -11.53 13.90
CA PHE A 65 35.01 -11.69 15.29
C PHE A 65 33.95 -12.77 15.49
N SER A 66 33.13 -13.06 14.47
CA SER A 66 32.01 -14.00 14.56
C SER A 66 32.27 -15.35 13.86
N GLN A 67 33.45 -15.53 13.23
CA GLN A 67 33.84 -16.73 12.47
C GLN A 67 32.87 -17.10 11.34
N ILE A 68 32.19 -16.11 10.77
CA ILE A 68 31.33 -16.28 9.59
C ILE A 68 32.21 -16.06 8.34
N PRO A 69 32.07 -16.86 7.27
CA PRO A 69 32.72 -16.57 6.00
C PRO A 69 32.39 -15.16 5.49
N PHE A 70 33.40 -14.46 4.94
CA PHE A 70 33.25 -13.05 4.53
C PHE A 70 32.17 -12.87 3.46
N ASP A 71 32.09 -13.79 2.50
CA ASP A 71 31.08 -13.81 1.44
C ASP A 71 29.65 -13.85 2.02
N ILE A 72 29.40 -14.76 2.97
CA ILE A 72 28.09 -14.86 3.65
C ILE A 72 27.80 -13.58 4.44
N ALA A 73 28.78 -13.11 5.23
CA ALA A 73 28.61 -11.89 6.01
C ALA A 73 28.35 -10.68 5.11
N TYR A 74 28.96 -10.62 3.93
CA TYR A 74 28.79 -9.53 2.98
C TYR A 74 27.42 -9.55 2.32
N GLU A 75 26.95 -10.71 1.87
CA GLU A 75 25.61 -10.87 1.31
C GLU A 75 24.52 -10.48 2.31
N GLU A 76 24.66 -10.89 3.57
CA GLU A 76 23.74 -10.49 4.64
C GLU A 76 23.74 -8.98 4.88
N GLU A 77 24.90 -8.32 4.92
CA GLU A 77 24.97 -6.86 5.13
C GLU A 77 24.39 -6.08 3.95
N VAL A 78 24.66 -6.51 2.71
CA VAL A 78 24.07 -5.90 1.51
C VAL A 78 22.56 -6.07 1.51
N GLY A 79 22.08 -7.28 1.82
CA GLY A 79 20.64 -7.56 1.93
C GLY A 79 19.96 -6.70 2.99
N GLU A 80 20.56 -6.53 4.16
CA GLU A 80 20.00 -5.71 5.24
C GLU A 80 19.90 -4.23 4.84
N ILE A 81 20.94 -3.67 4.20
CA ILE A 81 20.90 -2.27 3.74
C ILE A 81 19.79 -2.08 2.70
N CYS A 82 19.69 -2.97 1.72
CA CYS A 82 18.63 -2.90 0.71
C CYS A 82 17.23 -3.04 1.33
N TYR A 83 17.07 -3.95 2.30
CA TYR A 83 15.81 -4.13 3.00
C TYR A 83 15.39 -2.86 3.76
N GLU A 84 16.30 -2.26 4.52
CA GLU A 84 16.02 -1.02 5.25
C GLU A 84 15.68 0.14 4.32
N LYS A 85 16.30 0.22 3.12
CA LYS A 85 15.93 1.21 2.10
C LYS A 85 14.50 1.00 1.58
N ILE A 86 14.15 -0.22 1.18
CA ILE A 86 12.77 -0.54 0.74
C ILE A 86 11.76 -0.19 1.83
N LYS A 87 12.05 -0.60 3.05
CA LYS A 87 11.19 -0.33 4.20
C LYS A 87 11.02 1.17 4.43
N GLN A 88 12.09 1.94 4.36
CA GLN A 88 12.01 3.40 4.49
C GLN A 88 11.15 4.01 3.39
N GLU A 89 11.30 3.59 2.13
CA GLU A 89 10.47 4.11 1.03
C GLU A 89 8.99 3.76 1.23
N ILE A 90 8.68 2.57 1.72
CA ILE A 90 7.31 2.14 2.04
C ILE A 90 6.74 2.95 3.19
N ASP A 91 7.51 3.11 4.28
CA ASP A 91 7.10 3.90 5.44
C ASP A 91 6.79 5.35 5.02
N GLU A 92 7.61 5.96 4.16
CA GLU A 92 7.37 7.30 3.60
C GLU A 92 6.09 7.35 2.76
N ARG A 93 5.82 6.33 1.94
CA ARG A 93 4.58 6.23 1.15
C ARG A 93 3.34 6.01 2.00
N VAL A 94 3.42 5.15 3.02
CA VAL A 94 2.36 4.92 4.02
C VAL A 94 2.05 6.22 4.76
N GLU A 95 3.06 6.95 5.23
CA GLU A 95 2.86 8.24 5.90
C GLU A 95 2.16 9.25 4.97
N ALA A 96 2.58 9.32 3.71
CA ALA A 96 1.94 10.18 2.73
C ALA A 96 0.47 9.78 2.50
N TRP A 97 0.18 8.49 2.39
CA TRP A 97 -1.17 7.96 2.20
C TRP A 97 -2.09 8.22 3.40
N ASP A 98 -1.61 7.96 4.62
CA ASP A 98 -2.34 8.22 5.86
C ASP A 98 -2.57 9.71 6.13
N SER A 99 -1.71 10.57 5.59
CA SER A 99 -1.88 12.02 5.66
C SER A 99 -2.88 12.59 4.65
N THR A 100 -3.35 11.75 3.71
CA THR A 100 -4.32 12.16 2.69
C THR A 100 -5.62 12.59 3.36
N LYS A 101 -6.14 13.75 2.93
CA LYS A 101 -7.34 14.30 3.54
C LYS A 101 -8.57 13.50 3.15
N THR A 102 -9.39 13.18 4.14
CA THR A 102 -10.74 12.67 3.93
C THR A 102 -11.55 13.62 3.05
N VAL A 103 -12.18 13.08 2.01
CA VAL A 103 -13.15 13.80 1.20
C VAL A 103 -14.52 13.62 1.85
N HIS A 104 -15.22 14.73 2.07
CA HIS A 104 -16.55 14.75 2.68
C HIS A 104 -17.55 15.39 1.71
N ARG A 105 -18.70 14.73 1.52
CA ARG A 105 -19.81 15.25 0.73
C ARG A 105 -21.13 15.06 1.47
N VAL A 106 -22.09 15.94 1.16
CA VAL A 106 -23.46 15.84 1.67
C VAL A 106 -24.39 15.46 0.52
N ILE A 107 -24.95 14.25 0.58
CA ILE A 107 -25.83 13.69 -0.44
C ILE A 107 -27.23 13.51 0.15
N LYS A 108 -28.22 14.24 -0.40
CA LYS A 108 -29.61 14.24 0.10
C LYS A 108 -29.75 14.51 1.61
N GLY A 109 -28.79 15.23 2.20
CA GLY A 109 -28.76 15.55 3.64
C GLY A 109 -28.03 14.52 4.51
N PHE A 110 -27.44 13.48 3.91
CA PHE A 110 -26.58 12.51 4.59
C PHE A 110 -25.11 12.84 4.35
N ASP A 111 -24.29 12.70 5.38
CA ASP A 111 -22.84 12.81 5.28
C ASP A 111 -22.26 11.53 4.67
N VAL A 112 -21.38 11.69 3.69
CA VAL A 112 -20.62 10.62 3.04
C VAL A 112 -19.15 10.99 3.13
N TYR A 113 -18.31 10.03 3.52
CA TYR A 113 -16.87 10.23 3.71
C TYR A 113 -16.10 9.23 2.84
N LEU A 114 -15.01 9.66 2.22
CA LEU A 114 -14.04 8.80 1.54
C LEU A 114 -12.69 8.97 2.24
N CYS A 115 -12.16 7.87 2.75
CA CYS A 115 -10.93 7.82 3.53
C CYS A 115 -9.91 6.87 2.87
N THR A 116 -8.63 7.12 3.13
CA THR A 116 -7.52 6.24 2.77
C THR A 116 -7.22 5.27 3.90
N PHE A 117 -6.80 4.06 3.53
CA PHE A 117 -6.38 3.02 4.46
C PHE A 117 -5.23 2.20 3.86
N VAL A 118 -4.45 1.59 4.75
CA VAL A 118 -3.39 0.65 4.42
C VAL A 118 -3.69 -0.70 5.09
N ASP A 119 -3.44 -1.79 4.36
CA ASP A 119 -3.39 -3.13 4.92
C ASP A 119 -2.04 -3.77 4.58
N GLU A 120 -1.38 -4.35 5.57
CA GLU A 120 -0.10 -5.03 5.42
C GLU A 120 -0.32 -6.52 5.77
N MET A 121 -0.15 -7.38 4.77
CA MET A 121 -0.31 -8.83 4.92
C MET A 121 0.82 -9.57 4.22
N ASP A 122 1.47 -10.49 4.95
CA ASP A 122 2.47 -11.43 4.43
C ASP A 122 3.59 -10.78 3.58
N GLY A 123 4.04 -9.57 3.95
CA GLY A 123 5.08 -8.85 3.23
C GLY A 123 4.57 -8.13 1.97
N TYR A 124 3.27 -7.90 1.86
CA TYR A 124 2.63 -7.09 0.82
C TYR A 124 1.84 -5.95 1.46
N VAL A 125 1.96 -4.75 0.92
CA VAL A 125 1.26 -3.54 1.37
C VAL A 125 0.21 -3.18 0.34
N THR A 126 -1.05 -3.06 0.76
CA THR A 126 -2.17 -2.66 -0.07
C THR A 126 -2.73 -1.31 0.38
N TYR A 127 -2.80 -0.37 -0.54
CA TYR A 127 -3.38 0.95 -0.37
C TYR A 127 -4.79 0.92 -0.94
N TYR A 128 -5.79 1.20 -0.12
CA TYR A 128 -7.18 1.22 -0.54
C TYR A 128 -7.90 2.46 -0.04
N VAL A 129 -8.98 2.80 -0.73
CA VAL A 129 -9.91 3.83 -0.30
C VAL A 129 -11.23 3.19 0.08
N GLU A 130 -11.86 3.72 1.12
CA GLU A 130 -13.14 3.27 1.64
C GLU A 130 -14.10 4.44 1.78
N MET A 131 -15.29 4.28 1.21
CA MET A 131 -16.40 5.20 1.28
C MET A 131 -17.38 4.72 2.35
N GLU A 132 -17.66 5.58 3.33
CA GLU A 132 -18.67 5.38 4.37
C GLU A 132 -19.98 6.07 3.95
N ILE A 133 -21.04 5.28 3.79
CA ILE A 133 -22.39 5.76 3.46
C ILE A 133 -23.39 5.27 4.53
N PRO A 134 -24.30 6.12 5.04
CA PRO A 134 -25.42 5.66 5.86
C PRO A 134 -26.30 4.65 5.12
N GLU A 135 -26.70 3.57 5.79
CA GLU A 135 -27.52 2.48 5.20
C GLU A 135 -28.80 3.02 4.53
N GLU A 136 -29.45 4.01 5.16
CA GLU A 136 -30.65 4.66 4.60
C GLU A 136 -30.38 5.33 3.24
N LEU A 137 -29.20 5.93 3.04
CA LEU A 137 -28.83 6.51 1.75
C LEU A 137 -28.42 5.41 0.76
N TYR A 138 -27.65 4.42 1.20
CA TYR A 138 -27.25 3.27 0.37
C TYR A 138 -28.47 2.59 -0.26
N ASP A 139 -29.52 2.34 0.53
CA ASP A 139 -30.78 1.72 0.06
C ASP A 139 -31.48 2.54 -1.02
N GLN A 140 -31.34 3.86 -0.99
CA GLN A 140 -31.93 4.77 -1.97
C GLN A 140 -31.12 4.93 -3.26
N MET A 141 -29.87 4.48 -3.29
CA MET A 141 -28.97 4.56 -4.45
C MET A 141 -28.91 3.23 -5.18
N ASP A 142 -28.76 3.27 -6.50
CA ASP A 142 -28.40 2.08 -7.28
C ASP A 142 -26.87 1.93 -7.34
N ALA A 143 -26.40 0.78 -7.83
CA ALA A 143 -24.98 0.48 -7.90
C ALA A 143 -24.21 1.49 -8.76
N ASN A 144 -24.79 1.97 -9.87
CA ASN A 144 -24.11 2.93 -10.74
C ASN A 144 -23.95 4.27 -10.05
N ALA A 145 -24.99 4.77 -9.39
CA ALA A 145 -24.92 6.01 -8.63
C ALA A 145 -23.89 5.96 -7.49
N ILE A 146 -23.68 4.78 -6.90
CA ILE A 146 -22.64 4.56 -5.88
C ILE A 146 -21.25 4.63 -6.51
N MET A 147 -21.05 3.95 -7.64
CA MET A 147 -19.76 3.96 -8.35
C MET A 147 -19.42 5.37 -8.85
N ASP A 148 -20.39 6.07 -9.46
CA ASP A 148 -20.21 7.46 -9.91
C ASP A 148 -19.85 8.38 -8.74
N LEU A 149 -20.53 8.26 -7.60
CA LEU A 149 -20.22 9.04 -6.40
C LEU A 149 -18.81 8.73 -5.88
N PHE A 150 -18.41 7.46 -5.86
CA PHE A 150 -17.10 7.03 -5.42
C PHE A 150 -16.00 7.61 -6.31
N ASP A 151 -16.15 7.49 -7.64
CA ASP A 151 -15.19 8.00 -8.60
C ASP A 151 -15.09 9.53 -8.53
N GLU A 152 -16.21 10.24 -8.40
CA GLU A 152 -16.21 11.69 -8.20
C GLU A 152 -15.50 12.12 -6.91
N MET A 153 -15.68 11.38 -5.80
CA MET A 153 -14.99 11.67 -4.54
C MET A 153 -13.50 11.30 -4.60
N LEU A 154 -13.15 10.25 -5.35
CA LEU A 154 -11.78 9.82 -5.57
C LEU A 154 -11.01 10.85 -6.42
N GLU A 155 -11.64 11.42 -7.45
CA GLU A 155 -11.06 12.52 -8.25
C GLU A 155 -10.80 13.79 -7.44
N GLU A 156 -11.59 14.03 -6.38
CA GLU A 156 -11.39 15.15 -5.45
C GLU A 156 -10.29 14.87 -4.42
N MET A 157 -9.89 13.61 -4.27
CA MET A 157 -8.91 13.19 -3.29
C MET A 157 -7.50 13.48 -3.82
N ASP A 158 -6.77 14.35 -3.13
CA ASP A 158 -5.37 14.69 -3.42
C ASP A 158 -4.43 13.65 -2.77
N TYR A 159 -4.53 12.39 -3.20
CA TYR A 159 -3.68 11.30 -2.73
C TYR A 159 -2.35 11.26 -3.51
N PRO A 160 -1.25 10.80 -2.88
CA PRO A 160 0.06 10.76 -3.55
C PRO A 160 0.05 9.83 -4.76
N ASP A 161 0.83 10.17 -5.79
CA ASP A 161 1.10 9.23 -6.89
C ASP A 161 1.94 8.06 -6.37
N LEU A 162 1.31 6.89 -6.26
CA LEU A 162 1.94 5.66 -5.78
C LEU A 162 2.67 4.90 -6.90
N GLY A 163 2.67 5.41 -8.13
CA GLY A 163 3.26 4.75 -9.29
C GLY A 163 2.24 3.94 -10.10
N ILE A 164 2.75 3.04 -10.95
CA ILE A 164 1.91 2.24 -11.85
C ILE A 164 1.37 1.05 -11.07
N ALA A 165 0.05 1.01 -10.84
CA ALA A 165 -0.61 -0.10 -10.18
C ALA A 165 -0.41 -1.43 -10.94
N GLU A 166 0.21 -2.41 -10.27
CA GLU A 166 0.19 -3.81 -10.69
C GLU A 166 -0.86 -4.57 -9.86
N PHE A 167 -2.14 -4.41 -10.19
CA PHE A 167 -3.12 -5.44 -9.87
C PHE A 167 -3.29 -6.33 -11.09
N ILE A 168 -2.71 -7.53 -11.03
CA ILE A 168 -2.84 -8.60 -12.04
C ILE A 168 -4.03 -9.49 -11.69
#